data_AF-A0A9C8E043-F1
#
_entry.id   AF-A0A9C8E043-F1
#
_cell.length_a   1.000
_cell.length_b   1.000
_cell.length_c   1.000
_cell.angle_alpha   90.00
_cell.angle_beta   90.00
_cell.angle_gamma   90.00
#
_symmetry.space_group_name_H-M   'P 1'
#
loop_
_entity.id
_entity.type
_entity.pdbx_description
1 polymer ?
#
loop_
_entity_poly.entity_id
_entity_poly.type
_entity_poly.pdbx_seq_one_letter_code
_entity_poly.pdbx_strand_id
1 'polypeptide(L)'
;MSSITCKCGHSFSDGQIPSPYKQFIISDQQVDGLVEQLLSILKTASDNLGDTLYYTICNTGATVYTCQKCGRLIVFNDKASEKADIEYVLSN
;
A
#
# COMPACT_ATOMS: atom_id res chain seq x y z
N MET A 1 -0.35 4.74 -17.68
CA MET A 1 0.90 4.60 -16.91
C MET A 1 1.13 5.91 -16.19
N SER A 2 1.08 5.92 -14.87
CA SER A 2 1.27 7.13 -14.08
C SER A 2 2.75 7.25 -13.70
N SER A 3 3.31 8.46 -13.83
CA SER A 3 4.66 8.78 -13.34
C SER A 3 4.54 9.31 -11.91
N ILE A 4 5.31 8.75 -11.00
CA ILE A 4 5.38 9.15 -9.59
C ILE A 4 6.70 9.89 -9.40
N THR A 5 6.62 11.14 -8.94
CA THR A 5 7.79 11.98 -8.68
C THR A 5 7.94 12.18 -7.19
N CYS A 6 9.09 11.77 -6.66
CA CYS A 6 9.48 12.03 -5.28
C CYS A 6 10.11 13.42 -5.16
N LYS A 7 9.95 14.08 -4.00
CA LYS A 7 10.60 15.37 -3.68
C LYS A 7 12.12 15.37 -3.77
N CYS A 8 12.76 14.20 -3.66
CA CYS A 8 14.21 14.09 -3.88
C CYS A 8 14.63 14.23 -5.37
N GLY A 9 13.67 14.46 -6.28
CA GLY A 9 13.90 14.56 -7.72
C GLY A 9 13.89 13.22 -8.45
N HIS A 10 13.79 12.09 -7.74
CA HIS A 10 13.65 10.79 -8.37
C HIS A 10 12.23 10.58 -8.90
N SER A 11 12.11 10.16 -10.16
CA SER A 11 10.84 9.79 -10.77
C SER A 11 10.87 8.32 -11.20
N PHE A 12 9.75 7.63 -11.00
CA PHE A 12 9.57 6.22 -11.36
C PHE A 12 8.11 5.98 -11.81
N SER A 13 7.86 4.88 -12.50
CA SER A 13 6.53 4.54 -13.01
C SER A 13 5.89 3.44 -12.17
N ASP A 14 4.57 3.49 -12.01
CA ASP A 14 3.80 2.38 -11.44
C ASP A 14 3.48 1.26 -12.45
N GLY A 15 3.90 1.40 -13.71
CA GLY A 15 3.45 0.56 -14.82
C GLY A 15 3.91 -0.90 -14.79
N GLN A 16 4.68 -1.32 -13.79
CA GLN A 16 5.01 -2.73 -13.56
C GLN A 16 3.95 -3.34 -12.63
N ILE A 17 3.43 -4.52 -13.00
CA ILE A 17 2.49 -5.28 -12.16
C ILE A 17 3.12 -6.65 -11.87
N PRO A 18 3.45 -6.97 -10.60
CA PRO A 18 3.38 -6.10 -9.42
C PRO A 18 4.44 -4.99 -9.46
N SER A 19 4.09 -3.80 -8.96
CA SER A 19 5.04 -2.68 -8.91
C SER A 19 5.98 -2.89 -7.72
N PRO A 20 7.31 -2.94 -7.92
CA PRO A 20 8.26 -3.10 -6.82
C PRO A 20 8.28 -1.88 -5.88
N TYR A 21 7.68 -0.78 -6.31
CA TYR A 21 7.58 0.45 -5.55
C TYR A 21 6.30 0.52 -4.72
N LYS A 22 5.30 -0.32 -4.99
CA LYS A 22 3.99 -0.27 -4.35
C LYS A 22 3.97 -1.11 -3.08
N GLN A 23 3.52 -0.52 -1.99
CA GLN A 23 3.36 -1.17 -0.69
C GLN A 23 1.97 -0.83 -0.11
N PHE A 24 1.54 -1.62 0.85
CA PHE A 24 0.31 -1.38 1.61
C PHE A 24 0.68 -1.11 3.07
N ILE A 25 0.23 0.02 3.61
CA ILE A 25 0.40 0.35 5.03
C ILE A 25 -0.95 0.16 5.71
N ILE A 26 -0.94 -0.60 6.79
CA ILE A 26 -2.11 -0.83 7.64
C ILE A 26 -1.83 -0.12 8.97
N SER A 27 -2.80 0.66 9.45
CA SER A 27 -2.66 1.31 10.75
C SER A 27 -2.80 0.31 11.89
N ASP A 28 -2.09 0.49 13.00
CA ASP A 28 -2.16 -0.40 14.16
C ASP A 28 -3.60 -0.62 14.65
N GLN A 29 -4.43 0.42 14.60
CA GLN A 29 -5.86 0.34 14.96
C GLN A 29 -6.66 -0.63 14.09
N GLN A 30 -6.22 -0.89 12.86
CA GLN A 30 -6.87 -1.77 11.90
C GLN A 30 -6.25 -3.17 11.87
N VAL A 31 -5.07 -3.37 12.47
CA VAL A 31 -4.34 -4.65 12.43
C VAL A 31 -5.16 -5.75 13.07
N ASP A 32 -5.70 -5.53 14.28
CA ASP A 32 -6.46 -6.56 14.99
C ASP A 32 -7.68 -7.02 14.19
N GLY A 33 -8.45 -6.07 13.64
CA GLY A 33 -9.61 -6.37 12.80
C GLY A 33 -9.24 -7.08 11.49
N LEU A 34 -8.10 -6.73 10.89
CA LEU A 34 -7.58 -7.43 9.72
C LEU A 34 -7.23 -8.88 10.06
N VAL A 35 -6.53 -9.12 11.17
CA VAL A 35 -6.12 -10.46 11.59
C VAL A 35 -7.33 -11.36 11.78
N GLU A 36 -8.39 -10.87 12.43
CA GLU A 36 -9.63 -11.63 12.61
C GLU A 36 -10.28 -12.00 11.27
N GLN A 37 -10.33 -11.08 10.31
CA GLN A 37 -10.85 -11.34 8.97
C GLN A 37 -10.04 -12.39 8.22
N LEU A 38 -8.71 -12.28 8.25
CA LEU A 38 -7.82 -13.26 7.60
C LEU A 38 -7.96 -14.65 8.22
N LEU A 39 -8.08 -14.75 9.55
CA LEU A 39 -8.32 -16.03 10.23
C LEU A 39 -9.66 -16.66 9.84
N SER A 40 -10.71 -15.85 9.63
CA SER A 40 -12.00 -16.33 9.13
C SER A 40 -11.86 -16.89 7.71
N ILE A 41 -11.18 -16.15 6.83
CA ILE A 41 -10.93 -16.56 5.44
C ILE A 41 -10.15 -17.88 5.40
N LEU A 42 -9.09 -18.02 6.19
CA LEU A 42 -8.28 -19.26 6.26
C LEU A 42 -9.07 -20.49 6.73
N LYS A 43 -10.09 -20.29 7.58
CA LYS A 43 -10.99 -21.37 8.02
C LYS A 43 -11.97 -21.81 6.92
N THR A 44 -12.22 -20.94 5.96
CA THR A 44 -13.09 -21.21 4.83
C THR A 44 -12.21 -21.76 3.70
N ALA A 45 -12.05 -23.08 3.65
CA ALA A 45 -11.24 -23.75 2.62
C ALA A 45 -11.74 -23.38 1.21
N SER A 46 -11.09 -22.37 0.61
CA SER A 46 -11.48 -21.73 -0.64
C SER A 46 -10.40 -21.98 -1.69
N ASP A 47 -10.82 -22.37 -2.89
CA ASP A 47 -9.90 -22.56 -4.04
C ASP A 47 -9.17 -21.26 -4.42
N ASN A 48 -9.73 -20.09 -4.06
CA ASN A 48 -9.18 -18.76 -4.36
C ASN A 48 -8.62 -18.06 -3.11
N LEU A 49 -8.11 -18.84 -2.16
CA LEU A 49 -7.64 -18.33 -0.88
C LEU A 49 -6.59 -17.21 -1.03
N GLY A 50 -5.60 -17.40 -1.92
CA GLY A 50 -4.54 -16.41 -2.16
C GLY A 50 -5.08 -15.06 -2.63
N ASP A 51 -5.96 -15.07 -3.63
CA ASP A 51 -6.58 -13.85 -4.15
C ASP A 51 -7.44 -13.16 -3.09
N THR A 52 -8.21 -13.95 -2.33
CA THR A 52 -9.09 -13.42 -1.27
C THR A 52 -8.27 -12.72 -0.20
N LEU A 53 -7.19 -13.34 0.28
CA LEU A 53 -6.27 -12.74 1.26
C LEU A 53 -5.64 -11.46 0.70
N TYR A 54 -5.19 -11.48 -0.56
CA TYR A 54 -4.63 -10.31 -1.22
C TYR A 54 -5.62 -9.14 -1.29
N TYR A 55 -6.86 -9.39 -1.73
CA TYR A 55 -7.89 -8.36 -1.80
C TYR A 55 -8.30 -7.81 -0.42
N THR A 56 -8.38 -8.67 0.60
CA THR A 56 -8.66 -8.23 1.98
C THR A 56 -7.57 -7.28 2.47
N ILE A 57 -6.29 -7.64 2.30
CA ILE A 57 -5.15 -6.79 2.67
C ILE A 57 -5.18 -5.46 1.90
N CYS A 58 -5.43 -5.51 0.59
CA CYS A 58 -5.50 -4.31 -0.27
C CYS A 58 -6.65 -3.37 0.11
N ASN A 59 -7.79 -3.90 0.57
CA ASN A 59 -8.95 -3.09 0.97
C ASN A 59 -8.80 -2.48 2.36
N THR A 60 -8.03 -3.11 3.25
CA THR A 60 -7.79 -2.57 4.59
C THR A 60 -6.63 -1.57 4.60
N GLY A 61 -5.58 -1.83 3.82
CA GLY A 61 -4.39 -0.98 3.79
C GLY A 61 -4.51 0.23 2.87
N ALA A 62 -3.81 1.31 3.21
CA ALA A 62 -3.58 2.43 2.31
C ALA A 62 -2.48 2.05 1.30
N THR A 63 -2.73 2.29 0.01
CA THR A 63 -1.71 2.16 -1.03
C THR A 63 -0.68 3.28 -0.89
N VAL A 64 0.59 2.90 -0.80
CA VAL A 64 1.71 3.85 -0.76
C VAL A 64 2.79 3.44 -1.75
N TYR A 65 3.65 4.39 -2.11
CA TYR A 65 4.81 4.13 -2.94
C TYR A 65 6.10 4.49 -2.22
N THR A 66 7.09 3.61 -2.28
CA THR A 66 8.38 3.79 -1.61
C THR A 66 9.44 4.19 -2.62
N CYS A 67 10.01 5.38 -2.43
CA CYS A 67 11.10 5.88 -3.27
C CYS A 67 12.39 5.09 -2.99
N GLN A 68 12.90 4.38 -4.00
CA GLN A 68 14.12 3.57 -3.85
C GLN A 68 15.41 4.37 -3.63
N LYS A 69 15.41 5.68 -3.92
CA LYS A 69 16.59 6.54 -3.70
C LYS A 69 16.69 7.10 -2.29
N CYS A 70 15.57 7.47 -1.67
CA CYS A 70 15.57 8.17 -0.38
C CYS A 70 14.70 7.49 0.69
N GLY A 71 14.06 6.36 0.38
CA GLY A 71 13.21 5.60 1.30
C GLY A 71 11.88 6.26 1.63
N ARG A 72 11.59 7.48 1.13
CA ARG A 72 10.36 8.20 1.44
C ARG A 72 9.13 7.46 0.91
N LEU A 73 8.10 7.44 1.76
CA LEU A 73 6.77 6.97 1.44
C LEU A 73 5.97 8.09 0.76
N ILE A 74 5.29 7.75 -0.33
CA ILE A 74 4.43 8.64 -1.11
C ILE A 74 3.02 8.06 -0.99
N VAL A 75 2.17 8.75 -0.24
CA VAL A 75 0.79 8.34 0.02
C VAL A 75 -0.13 9.13 -0.91
N PHE A 76 -0.95 8.45 -1.71
CA PHE A 76 -2.00 9.10 -2.49
C PHE A 76 -3.30 9.03 -1.70
N ASN A 77 -3.80 10.19 -1.25
CA ASN A 77 -5.08 10.25 -0.56
C ASN A 77 -6.19 10.30 -1.62
N ASP A 78 -6.90 9.19 -1.83
CA ASP A 78 -7.96 9.03 -2.85
C ASP A 78 -9.19 9.97 -2.66
N LYS A 79 -9.15 10.90 -1.70
CA LYS A 79 -10.16 11.95 -1.52
C LYS A 79 -9.81 13.30 -2.16
N ALA A 80 -8.62 13.43 -2.76
CA ALA A 80 -8.27 14.64 -3.49
C ALA A 80 -7.41 14.28 -4.70
N SER A 81 -7.96 14.47 -5.89
CA SER A 81 -7.24 14.55 -7.16
C SER A 81 -6.27 15.74 -7.23
N GLU A 82 -5.82 16.29 -6.09
CA GLU A 82 -4.87 17.38 -6.01
C GLU A 82 -3.87 17.12 -4.88
N LYS A 83 -2.66 16.71 -5.29
CA LYS A 83 -1.39 16.79 -4.54
C LYS A 83 -1.43 16.29 -3.09
N ALA A 84 -1.27 14.98 -2.92
CA ALA A 84 -0.98 14.41 -1.61
C ALA A 84 0.51 14.57 -1.25
N ASP A 85 0.81 15.65 -0.52
CA ASP A 85 2.08 15.89 0.15
C ASP A 85 1.97 15.47 1.63
N ILE A 86 2.19 14.19 1.93
CA ILE A 86 2.29 13.73 3.32
C ILE A 86 3.66 13.07 3.52
N GLU A 87 4.54 13.75 4.24
CA GLU A 87 5.85 13.23 4.65
C GLU A 87 5.69 12.40 5.93
N TYR A 88 5.80 11.08 5.83
CA TYR A 88 6.16 10.25 6.97
C TYR A 88 7.66 9.95 6.89
N VAL A 89 8.43 10.61 7.73
CA VAL A 89 9.83 10.22 8.02
C VAL A 89 9.76 9.27 9.20
N LEU A 90 9.90 7.97 8.94
CA LEU A 90 10.15 6.99 10.00
C LEU A 90 11.58 7.23 10.50
N SER A 91 11.69 8.00 11.58
CA SER A 91 12.95 8.16 12.31
C SER A 91 13.20 6.88 13.10
N ASN A 92 14.27 6.16 12.76
CA ASN A 92 14.83 5.09 13.59
C ASN A 92 15.30 5.63 14.95
#